data_AF-A0A7S0XZ32-F1
#
_entry.id   AF-A0A7S0XZ32-F1
#
_cell.length_a   1.000
_cell.length_b   1.000
_cell.length_c   1.000
_cell.angle_alpha   90.00
_cell.angle_beta   90.00
_cell.angle_gamma   90.00
#
_symmetry.space_group_name_H-M   'P 1'
#
loop_
_entity.id
_entity.type
_entity.pdbx_description
1 polymer ?
#
loop_
_entity_poly.entity_id
_entity_poly.type
_entity_poly.pdbx_seq_one_letter_code
_entity_poly.pdbx_strand_id
1 'polypeptide(L)'
;VDVETKEVTDEQSKLVKPSMHPTLTPECISSTGIAQESADGAEGLQGVVQEFNAVLYRSFTANNKDFCLVTWGEAPLKRWLRADAKRKGVKLVAHYSKFLDIRAEFRRQKPSVPTPATIGDMATHLGVELESEDVSGGLTACKGMAKVIAKMLQDGAKCSATVNIPEDFDPLSFPVSSLQVVASSARPGEPTEAQTVVKLRGLPYTANDIEVIEFFSGCAISAGGILFVTNPDGRNNGEAFVRFESREDYNN
;
A
#
# COMPACT_ATOMS: atom_id res chain seq x y z
N VAL A 1 -3.76 -15.83 -10.97
CA VAL A 1 -4.94 -16.72 -10.86
C VAL A 1 -5.56 -16.79 -12.23
N ASP A 2 -5.62 -17.98 -12.81
CA ASP A 2 -6.33 -18.17 -14.08
C ASP A 2 -7.84 -18.17 -13.78
N VAL A 3 -8.60 -17.37 -14.53
CA VAL A 3 -10.03 -17.15 -14.26
C VAL A 3 -10.88 -18.35 -14.69
N GLU A 4 -10.42 -19.11 -15.69
CA GLU A 4 -11.12 -20.27 -16.21
C GLU A 4 -10.90 -21.48 -15.31
N THR A 5 -9.63 -21.77 -14.98
CA THR A 5 -9.29 -22.91 -14.12
C THR A 5 -9.50 -22.61 -12.64
N LYS A 6 -9.49 -21.33 -12.25
CA LYS A 6 -9.61 -20.86 -10.86
C LYS A 6 -8.45 -21.31 -9.98
N GLU A 7 -7.28 -21.48 -10.58
CA GLU A 7 -6.07 -21.93 -9.90
C GLU A 7 -4.97 -20.87 -9.95
N VAL A 8 -4.04 -20.96 -8.99
CA VAL A 8 -2.81 -20.16 -8.99
C VAL A 8 -1.80 -20.84 -9.91
N THR A 9 -1.35 -20.14 -10.95
CA THR A 9 -0.55 -20.73 -12.02
C THR A 9 0.94 -20.44 -11.92
N ASP A 10 1.31 -19.30 -11.34
CA ASP A 10 2.70 -18.84 -11.29
C ASP A 10 2.89 -17.88 -10.11
N GLU A 11 4.12 -17.79 -9.64
CA GLU A 11 4.53 -16.97 -8.49
C GLU A 11 5.90 -16.35 -8.75
N GLN A 12 6.00 -15.02 -8.60
CA GLN A 12 7.25 -14.31 -8.81
C GLN A 12 7.37 -13.18 -7.79
N SER A 13 8.60 -12.89 -7.38
CA SER A 13 8.92 -11.76 -6.51
C SER A 13 10.28 -11.20 -6.91
N LYS A 14 10.41 -9.89 -6.91
CA LYS A 14 11.69 -9.21 -7.15
C LYS A 14 11.84 -8.04 -6.20
N LEU A 15 13.01 -7.92 -5.59
CA LEU A 15 13.34 -6.77 -4.75
C LEU A 15 13.66 -5.56 -5.63
N VAL A 16 13.38 -4.37 -5.09
CA VAL A 16 13.71 -3.10 -5.73
C VAL A 16 14.67 -2.35 -4.84
N LYS A 17 15.80 -1.91 -5.41
CA LYS A 17 16.78 -1.11 -4.68
C LYS A 17 16.22 0.27 -4.33
N PRO A 18 16.20 0.65 -3.03
CA PRO A 18 15.79 1.98 -2.63
C PRO A 18 16.82 3.03 -3.07
N SER A 19 16.36 4.15 -3.64
CA SER A 19 17.24 5.22 -4.13
C SER A 19 17.20 6.49 -3.26
N MET A 20 16.09 6.77 -2.58
CA MET A 20 15.95 7.96 -1.72
C MET A 20 16.50 7.72 -0.31
N HIS A 21 16.12 6.59 0.29
CA HIS A 21 16.61 6.13 1.59
C HIS A 21 17.26 4.76 1.42
N PRO A 22 18.52 4.70 0.94
CA PRO A 22 19.17 3.44 0.58
C PRO A 22 19.44 2.54 1.79
N THR A 23 19.57 3.12 2.98
CA THR A 23 19.76 2.38 4.24
C THR A 23 18.39 2.04 4.85
N LEU A 24 18.12 0.75 4.98
CA LEU A 24 16.93 0.23 5.66
C LEU A 24 17.05 0.43 7.16
N THR A 25 15.95 0.84 7.80
CA THR A 25 15.86 0.92 9.26
C THR A 25 15.74 -0.49 9.86
N PRO A 26 16.15 -0.70 11.14
CA PRO A 26 15.96 -1.98 11.82
C PRO A 26 14.52 -2.47 11.82
N GLU A 27 13.56 -1.54 11.96
CA GLU A 27 12.13 -1.85 11.91
C GLU A 27 11.68 -2.29 10.52
N CYS A 28 12.17 -1.65 9.45
CA CYS A 28 11.91 -2.09 8.08
C CYS A 28 12.44 -3.51 7.83
N ILE A 29 13.66 -3.79 8.30
CA ILE A 29 14.26 -5.13 8.20
C ILE A 29 13.43 -6.15 8.99
N SER A 30 13.04 -5.81 10.23
CA SER A 30 12.27 -6.70 11.10
C SER A 30 10.86 -7.00 10.56
N SER A 31 10.19 -6.00 9.97
CA SER A 31 8.82 -6.14 9.47
C SER A 31 8.75 -6.79 8.09
N THR A 32 9.77 -6.60 7.25
CA THR A 32 9.78 -7.15 5.87
C THR A 32 10.60 -8.42 5.71
N GLY A 33 11.52 -8.70 6.65
CA GLY A 33 12.51 -9.76 6.53
C GLY A 33 13.59 -9.51 5.47
N ILE A 34 13.63 -8.31 4.87
CA ILE A 34 14.59 -7.98 3.81
C ILE A 34 15.89 -7.49 4.44
N ALA A 35 16.98 -8.25 4.22
CA ALA A 35 18.31 -7.82 4.62
C ALA A 35 18.83 -6.66 3.77
N GLN A 36 19.63 -5.76 4.38
CA GLN A 36 20.26 -4.63 3.70
C GLN A 36 21.06 -5.07 2.45
N GLU A 37 21.85 -6.13 2.58
CA GLU A 37 22.66 -6.67 1.48
C GLU A 37 21.79 -7.08 0.27
N SER A 38 20.64 -7.71 0.53
CA SER A 38 19.68 -8.11 -0.50
C SER A 38 19.05 -6.90 -1.20
N ALA A 39 18.75 -5.82 -0.46
CA ALA A 39 18.23 -4.59 -1.03
C ALA A 39 19.30 -3.83 -1.84
N ASP A 40 20.55 -3.84 -1.38
CA ASP A 40 21.66 -3.16 -2.05
C ASP A 40 22.05 -3.81 -3.38
N GLY A 41 21.97 -5.16 -3.44
CA GLY A 41 22.20 -5.95 -4.64
C GLY A 41 21.01 -5.98 -5.62
N ALA A 42 19.86 -5.43 -5.23
CA ALA A 42 18.66 -5.43 -6.07
C ALA A 42 18.78 -4.43 -7.24
N GLU A 43 17.91 -4.63 -8.23
CA GLU A 43 17.81 -3.75 -9.38
C GLU A 43 16.99 -2.49 -9.05
N GLY A 44 17.26 -1.39 -9.75
CA GLY A 44 16.45 -0.17 -9.63
C GLY A 44 15.02 -0.36 -10.16
N LEU A 45 14.10 0.49 -9.70
CA LEU A 45 12.67 0.40 -10.03
C LEU A 45 12.42 0.29 -11.54
N GLN A 46 13.16 1.04 -12.37
CA GLN A 46 12.99 1.03 -13.82
C GLN A 46 13.18 -0.36 -14.41
N GLY A 47 14.26 -1.05 -14.03
CA GLY A 47 14.57 -2.37 -14.53
C GLY A 47 13.56 -3.41 -14.08
N VAL A 48 13.17 -3.38 -12.80
CA VAL A 48 12.14 -4.27 -12.26
C VAL A 48 10.78 -4.07 -12.95
N VAL A 49 10.37 -2.82 -13.20
CA VAL A 49 9.13 -2.51 -13.94
C VAL A 49 9.22 -3.00 -15.38
N GLN A 50 10.36 -2.81 -16.05
CA GLN A 50 10.56 -3.29 -17.43
C GLN A 50 10.50 -4.82 -17.51
N GLU A 51 11.13 -5.52 -16.57
CA GLU A 51 11.08 -6.97 -16.49
C GLU A 51 9.66 -7.47 -16.22
N PHE A 52 8.95 -6.86 -15.27
CA PHE A 52 7.56 -7.22 -14.98
C PHE A 52 6.66 -7.02 -16.21
N ASN A 53 6.84 -5.92 -16.95
CA ASN A 53 6.12 -5.68 -18.20
C ASN A 53 6.45 -6.76 -19.26
N ALA A 54 7.71 -7.18 -19.36
CA ALA A 54 8.12 -8.23 -20.29
C ALA A 54 7.48 -9.58 -19.94
N VAL A 55 7.38 -9.90 -18.64
CA VAL A 55 6.67 -11.10 -18.16
C VAL A 55 5.19 -11.02 -18.52
N LEU A 56 4.52 -9.91 -18.23
CA LEU A 56 3.09 -9.74 -18.57
C LEU A 56 2.83 -9.85 -20.07
N TYR A 57 3.68 -9.22 -20.89
CA TYR A 57 3.57 -9.30 -22.35
C TYR A 57 3.70 -10.75 -22.83
N ARG A 58 4.72 -11.47 -22.37
CA ARG A 58 4.98 -12.86 -22.77
C ARG A 58 3.88 -13.81 -22.31
N SER A 59 3.38 -13.63 -21.10
CA SER A 59 2.37 -14.52 -20.51
C SER A 59 0.97 -14.26 -21.07
N PHE A 60 0.61 -13.00 -21.33
CA PHE A 60 -0.76 -12.63 -21.67
C PHE A 60 -0.87 -12.03 -23.08
N THR A 61 -0.29 -10.84 -23.30
CA THR A 61 -0.50 -10.07 -24.53
C THR A 61 -0.06 -10.80 -25.80
N ALA A 62 1.11 -11.45 -25.78
CA ALA A 62 1.65 -12.20 -26.91
C ALA A 62 0.80 -13.42 -27.28
N ASN A 63 0.01 -13.93 -26.34
CA ASN A 63 -0.89 -15.07 -26.52
C ASN A 63 -2.35 -14.63 -26.69
N ASN A 64 -2.60 -13.34 -26.95
CA ASN A 64 -3.94 -12.77 -27.09
C ASN A 64 -4.85 -13.05 -25.87
N LYS A 65 -4.27 -13.04 -24.67
CA LYS A 65 -4.99 -13.16 -23.40
C LYS A 65 -5.07 -11.80 -22.70
N ASP A 66 -6.21 -11.54 -22.09
CA ASP A 66 -6.40 -10.40 -21.21
C ASP A 66 -5.94 -10.72 -19.78
N PHE A 67 -5.60 -9.67 -19.03
CA PHE A 67 -5.28 -9.77 -17.60
C PHE A 67 -5.74 -8.52 -16.85
N CYS A 68 -5.82 -8.64 -15.53
CA CYS A 68 -6.09 -7.53 -14.63
C CYS A 68 -5.20 -7.68 -13.39
N LEU A 69 -4.56 -6.59 -12.96
CA LEU A 69 -3.83 -6.57 -11.70
C LEU A 69 -4.82 -6.57 -10.54
N VAL A 70 -4.51 -7.27 -9.45
CA VAL A 70 -5.31 -7.30 -8.23
C VAL A 70 -4.49 -6.77 -7.07
N THR A 71 -5.07 -5.89 -6.26
CA THR A 71 -4.40 -5.28 -5.11
C THR A 71 -5.27 -5.31 -3.86
N TRP A 72 -4.60 -5.20 -2.70
CA TRP A 72 -5.24 -4.93 -1.42
C TRP A 72 -5.53 -3.43 -1.28
N GLY A 73 -6.72 -2.98 -1.69
CA GLY A 73 -7.04 -1.55 -1.74
C GLY A 73 -6.37 -0.81 -2.90
N GLU A 74 -6.57 0.51 -2.97
CA GLU A 74 -6.09 1.34 -4.07
C GLU A 74 -4.62 1.76 -3.96
N ALA A 75 -4.10 1.84 -2.73
CA ALA A 75 -2.82 2.47 -2.42
C ALA A 75 -1.60 1.91 -3.18
N PRO A 76 -1.42 0.58 -3.36
CA PRO A 76 -0.23 0.03 -4.00
C PRO A 76 0.04 0.58 -5.40
N LEU A 77 -0.99 0.59 -6.26
CA LEU A 77 -0.84 1.07 -7.64
C LEU A 77 -1.16 2.55 -7.79
N LYS A 78 -2.12 3.09 -7.01
CA LYS A 78 -2.54 4.49 -7.13
C LYS A 78 -1.58 5.45 -6.44
N ARG A 79 -0.99 5.07 -5.31
CA ARG A 79 -0.14 5.95 -4.50
C ARG A 79 1.31 5.50 -4.53
N TRP A 80 1.63 4.31 -4.06
CA TRP A 80 3.02 3.90 -3.80
C TRP A 80 3.84 3.76 -5.07
N LEU A 81 3.45 2.86 -5.98
CA LEU A 81 4.19 2.61 -7.23
C LEU A 81 4.27 3.88 -8.09
N ARG A 82 3.16 4.62 -8.21
CA ARG A 82 3.09 5.84 -9.04
C ARG A 82 3.91 6.98 -8.47
N ALA A 83 3.88 7.20 -7.16
CA ALA A 83 4.72 8.22 -6.54
C ALA A 83 6.21 7.88 -6.71
N ASP A 84 6.58 6.63 -6.46
CA ASP A 84 7.98 6.19 -6.60
C ASP A 84 8.45 6.26 -8.06
N ALA A 85 7.61 5.83 -9.00
CA ALA A 85 7.87 5.95 -10.44
C ALA A 85 8.02 7.41 -10.87
N LYS A 86 7.14 8.32 -10.42
CA LYS A 86 7.21 9.75 -10.73
C LYS A 86 8.49 10.39 -10.18
N ARG A 87 8.87 10.10 -8.93
CA ARG A 87 10.12 10.61 -8.33
C ARG A 87 11.37 10.12 -9.06
N LYS A 88 11.34 8.87 -9.55
CA LYS A 88 12.46 8.21 -10.25
C LYS A 88 12.43 8.41 -11.77
N GLY A 89 11.47 9.16 -12.32
CA GLY A 89 11.31 9.35 -13.77
C GLY A 89 10.95 8.07 -14.54
N VAL A 90 10.40 7.06 -13.88
CA VAL A 90 9.98 5.79 -14.50
C VAL A 90 8.60 5.94 -15.11
N LYS A 91 8.47 5.66 -16.41
CA LYS A 91 7.18 5.69 -17.11
C LYS A 91 6.43 4.38 -16.91
N LEU A 92 5.25 4.46 -16.27
CA LEU A 92 4.32 3.34 -16.16
C LEU A 92 3.43 3.25 -17.41
N VAL A 93 3.17 2.03 -17.86
CA VAL A 93 2.31 1.74 -19.02
C VAL A 93 0.83 1.54 -18.61
N ALA A 94 -0.07 1.44 -19.60
CA ALA A 94 -1.51 1.55 -19.40
C ALA A 94 -2.12 0.54 -18.41
N HIS A 95 -1.60 -0.68 -18.32
CA HIS A 95 -2.15 -1.72 -17.43
C HIS A 95 -1.99 -1.40 -15.93
N TYR A 96 -1.19 -0.42 -15.55
CA TYR A 96 -1.13 0.06 -14.17
C TYR A 96 -2.28 1.02 -13.81
N SER A 97 -3.05 1.50 -14.80
CA SER A 97 -4.14 2.48 -14.62
C SER A 97 -5.50 1.84 -14.38
N LYS A 98 -5.62 0.52 -14.52
CA LYS A 98 -6.84 -0.22 -14.24
C LYS A 98 -6.50 -1.50 -13.49
N PHE A 99 -7.08 -1.67 -12.31
CA PHE A 99 -6.82 -2.81 -11.44
C PHE A 99 -8.04 -3.15 -10.59
N LEU A 100 -8.10 -4.36 -10.05
CA LEU A 100 -9.16 -4.84 -9.17
C LEU A 100 -8.76 -4.61 -7.70
N ASP A 101 -9.62 -3.94 -6.93
CA ASP A 101 -9.49 -3.93 -5.47
C ASP A 101 -10.24 -5.14 -4.88
N ILE A 102 -9.47 -6.08 -4.31
CA ILE A 102 -10.01 -7.31 -3.72
C ILE A 102 -10.99 -7.05 -2.56
N ARG A 103 -10.79 -5.97 -1.79
CA ARG A 103 -11.66 -5.63 -0.66
C ARG A 103 -13.01 -5.10 -1.16
N ALA A 104 -12.98 -4.25 -2.18
CA ALA A 104 -14.18 -3.76 -2.83
C ALA A 104 -14.96 -4.90 -3.52
N GLU A 105 -14.23 -5.83 -4.15
CA GLU A 105 -14.80 -7.04 -4.74
C GLU A 105 -15.53 -7.90 -3.71
N PHE A 106 -14.88 -8.16 -2.56
CA PHE A 106 -15.48 -8.95 -1.48
C PHE A 106 -16.72 -8.29 -0.91
N ARG A 107 -16.67 -6.98 -0.65
CA ARG A 107 -17.83 -6.23 -0.15
C ARG A 107 -19.02 -6.32 -1.12
N ARG A 108 -18.76 -6.28 -2.43
CA ARG A 108 -19.82 -6.43 -3.43
C ARG A 108 -20.43 -7.84 -3.41
N GLN A 109 -19.61 -8.87 -3.22
CA GLN A 109 -20.09 -10.26 -3.18
C GLN A 109 -20.77 -10.61 -1.84
N LYS A 110 -20.31 -10.02 -0.73
CA LYS A 110 -20.77 -10.31 0.63
C LYS A 110 -21.17 -9.02 1.37
N PRO A 111 -22.24 -8.32 0.94
CA PRO A 111 -22.60 -6.99 1.47
C PRO A 111 -23.02 -7.01 2.95
N SER A 112 -23.48 -8.16 3.47
CA SER A 112 -23.87 -8.33 4.86
C SER A 112 -22.69 -8.60 5.81
N VAL A 113 -21.49 -8.82 5.29
CA VAL A 113 -20.29 -9.08 6.08
C VAL A 113 -19.51 -7.76 6.23
N PRO A 114 -19.07 -7.39 7.45
CA PRO A 114 -18.18 -6.24 7.64
C PRO A 114 -16.96 -6.32 6.73
N THR A 115 -16.45 -5.18 6.27
CA THR A 115 -15.26 -5.19 5.39
C THR A 115 -14.07 -5.76 6.15
N PRO A 116 -13.44 -6.83 5.65
CA PRO A 116 -12.28 -7.44 6.28
C PRO A 116 -11.11 -6.45 6.42
N ALA A 117 -10.43 -6.49 7.56
CA ALA A 117 -9.27 -5.65 7.84
C ALA A 117 -7.99 -6.28 7.27
N THR A 118 -7.91 -7.60 7.27
CA THR A 118 -6.75 -8.38 6.81
C THR A 118 -7.11 -9.45 5.79
N ILE A 119 -6.11 -9.95 5.06
CA ILE A 119 -6.26 -11.10 4.14
C ILE A 119 -6.70 -12.35 4.93
N GLY A 120 -6.22 -12.51 6.17
CA GLY A 120 -6.63 -13.58 7.09
C GLY A 120 -8.13 -13.56 7.35
N ASP A 121 -8.69 -12.39 7.69
CA ASP A 121 -10.13 -12.24 7.93
C ASP A 121 -10.94 -12.67 6.69
N MET A 122 -10.51 -12.24 5.49
CA MET A 122 -11.15 -12.65 4.24
C MET A 122 -11.10 -14.16 4.04
N ALA A 123 -9.94 -14.77 4.29
CA ALA A 123 -9.74 -16.20 4.16
C ALA A 123 -10.64 -16.99 5.13
N THR A 124 -10.70 -16.58 6.41
CA THR A 124 -11.59 -17.18 7.41
C THR A 124 -13.05 -17.10 6.99
N HIS A 125 -13.51 -15.95 6.50
CA HIS A 125 -14.89 -15.78 6.02
C HIS A 125 -15.24 -16.65 4.79
N LEU A 126 -14.24 -17.04 4.00
CA LEU A 126 -14.42 -17.87 2.80
C LEU A 126 -14.08 -19.35 3.05
N GLY A 127 -13.63 -19.71 4.26
CA GLY A 127 -13.14 -21.06 4.57
C GLY A 127 -11.89 -21.43 3.78
N VAL A 128 -11.00 -20.46 3.51
CA VAL A 128 -9.74 -20.66 2.79
C VAL A 128 -8.62 -20.88 3.80
N GLU A 129 -7.85 -21.94 3.59
CA GLU A 129 -6.62 -22.21 4.36
C GLU A 129 -5.42 -21.49 3.74
N LEU A 130 -4.75 -20.67 4.54
CA LEU A 130 -3.56 -19.92 4.15
C LEU A 130 -2.30 -20.75 4.46
N GLU A 131 -1.28 -20.62 3.60
CA GLU A 131 0.01 -21.31 3.77
C GLU A 131 0.87 -20.75 4.90
N SER A 132 0.68 -19.48 5.23
CA SER A 132 1.39 -18.76 6.27
C SER A 132 0.38 -18.02 7.12
N GLU A 133 0.63 -17.95 8.42
CA GLU A 133 -0.13 -17.09 9.34
C GLU A 133 0.17 -15.61 9.08
N ASP A 134 1.41 -15.28 8.69
CA ASP A 134 1.79 -13.93 8.31
C ASP A 134 1.59 -13.73 6.80
N VAL A 135 0.51 -13.05 6.45
CA VAL A 135 0.16 -12.58 5.10
C VAL A 135 0.15 -11.04 5.04
N SER A 136 0.90 -10.36 5.91
CA SER A 136 0.86 -8.90 6.03
C SER A 136 1.52 -8.16 4.85
N GLY A 137 2.47 -8.79 4.14
CA GLY A 137 3.19 -8.16 3.05
C GLY A 137 3.86 -9.11 2.05
N GLY A 138 4.48 -8.51 1.04
CA GLY A 138 5.33 -9.19 0.05
C GLY A 138 4.63 -10.30 -0.73
N LEU A 139 5.41 -11.34 -1.08
CA LEU A 139 4.91 -12.50 -1.84
C LEU A 139 3.85 -13.29 -1.05
N THR A 140 4.00 -13.40 0.27
CA THR A 140 3.08 -14.15 1.12
C THR A 140 1.68 -13.52 1.12
N ALA A 141 1.59 -12.19 1.17
CA ALA A 141 0.33 -11.48 0.95
C ALA A 141 -0.25 -11.73 -0.45
N CYS A 142 0.58 -11.72 -1.50
CA CYS A 142 0.15 -12.03 -2.87
C CYS A 142 -0.43 -13.44 -2.99
N LYS A 143 0.21 -14.45 -2.38
CA LYS A 143 -0.29 -15.83 -2.32
C LYS A 143 -1.63 -15.93 -1.61
N GLY A 144 -1.76 -15.28 -0.45
CA GLY A 144 -3.01 -15.22 0.30
C GLY A 144 -4.14 -14.59 -0.51
N MET A 145 -3.88 -13.43 -1.13
CA MET A 145 -4.84 -12.78 -2.04
C MET A 145 -5.20 -13.67 -3.24
N ALA A 146 -4.23 -14.38 -3.82
CA ALA A 146 -4.47 -15.28 -4.94
C ALA A 146 -5.40 -16.43 -4.57
N LYS A 147 -5.23 -17.06 -3.40
CA LYS A 147 -6.14 -18.08 -2.87
C LYS A 147 -7.54 -17.54 -2.60
N VAL A 148 -7.62 -16.35 -2.00
CA VAL A 148 -8.90 -15.67 -1.75
C VAL A 148 -9.64 -15.38 -3.06
N ILE A 149 -8.98 -14.82 -4.07
CA ILE A 149 -9.59 -14.58 -5.40
C ILE A 149 -10.00 -15.89 -6.06
N ALA A 150 -9.16 -16.92 -6.03
CA ALA A 150 -9.49 -18.23 -6.57
C ALA A 150 -10.77 -18.79 -5.93
N LYS A 151 -10.88 -18.71 -4.60
CA LYS A 151 -12.09 -19.12 -3.89
C LYS A 151 -13.31 -18.27 -4.24
N MET A 152 -13.16 -16.95 -4.33
CA MET A 152 -14.26 -16.06 -4.74
C MET A 152 -14.78 -16.40 -6.13
N LEU A 153 -13.90 -16.71 -7.09
CA LEU A 153 -14.26 -17.18 -8.44
C LEU A 153 -14.93 -18.56 -8.42
N GLN A 154 -14.49 -19.47 -7.55
CA GLN A 154 -15.15 -20.76 -7.34
C GLN A 154 -16.58 -20.58 -6.81
N ASP A 155 -16.78 -19.61 -5.93
CA ASP A 155 -18.08 -19.22 -5.38
C ASP A 155 -18.91 -18.33 -6.35
N GLY A 156 -18.46 -18.15 -7.60
CA GLY A 156 -19.20 -17.48 -8.66
C GLY A 156 -19.02 -15.95 -8.74
N ALA A 157 -17.97 -15.40 -8.12
CA ALA A 157 -17.63 -13.99 -8.30
C ALA A 157 -17.33 -13.66 -9.77
N LYS A 158 -17.70 -12.44 -10.19
CA LYS A 158 -17.44 -11.93 -11.55
C LYS A 158 -16.21 -11.01 -11.64
N CYS A 159 -15.57 -10.66 -10.53
CA CYS A 159 -14.35 -9.83 -10.47
C CYS A 159 -14.46 -8.51 -11.27
N SER A 160 -15.46 -7.69 -10.95
CA SER A 160 -15.75 -6.44 -11.66
C SER A 160 -15.55 -5.15 -10.85
N ALA A 161 -15.02 -5.22 -9.61
CA ALA A 161 -14.70 -4.02 -8.80
C ALA A 161 -13.39 -3.37 -9.26
N THR A 162 -13.34 -2.93 -10.52
CA THR A 162 -12.14 -2.31 -11.07
C THR A 162 -12.07 -0.83 -10.68
N VAL A 163 -10.90 -0.42 -10.23
CA VAL A 163 -10.52 0.97 -10.00
C VAL A 163 -9.82 1.46 -11.27
N ASN A 164 -10.21 2.65 -11.73
CA ASN A 164 -9.55 3.34 -12.84
C ASN A 164 -8.84 4.59 -12.30
N ILE A 165 -7.57 4.75 -12.66
CA ILE A 165 -6.78 5.92 -12.34
C ILE A 165 -6.83 6.86 -13.54
N PRO A 166 -7.33 8.10 -13.39
CA PRO A 166 -7.32 9.11 -14.45
C PRO A 166 -5.91 9.38 -15.00
N GLU A 167 -5.80 9.78 -16.26
CA GLU A 167 -4.49 10.05 -16.88
C GLU A 167 -3.80 11.29 -16.29
N ASP A 168 -4.58 12.28 -15.88
CA ASP A 168 -4.16 13.53 -15.25
C ASP A 168 -3.95 13.39 -13.73
N PHE A 169 -4.20 12.21 -13.17
CA PHE A 169 -4.00 11.95 -11.75
C PHE A 169 -2.52 12.10 -11.39
N ASP A 170 -2.24 13.03 -10.49
CA ASP A 170 -0.91 13.22 -9.95
C ASP A 170 -0.77 12.57 -8.56
N PRO A 171 0.03 11.49 -8.41
CA PRO A 171 0.24 10.81 -7.14
C PRO A 171 0.95 11.67 -6.08
N LEU A 172 1.50 12.82 -6.47
CA LEU A 172 2.18 13.78 -5.60
C LEU A 172 1.33 15.03 -5.32
N SER A 173 0.20 15.22 -6.01
CA SER A 173 -0.63 16.43 -5.88
C SER A 173 -1.75 16.32 -4.85
N PHE A 174 -1.75 15.29 -4.00
CA PHE A 174 -2.85 15.07 -3.08
C PHE A 174 -2.98 16.25 -2.09
N PRO A 175 -4.16 16.88 -1.97
CA PRO A 175 -4.45 17.66 -0.77
C PRO A 175 -4.45 16.70 0.42
N VAL A 176 -3.72 17.07 1.47
CA VAL A 176 -3.50 16.24 2.68
C VAL A 176 -4.84 15.86 3.38
N SER A 177 -5.93 16.52 3.00
CA SER A 177 -7.30 16.35 3.48
C SER A 177 -7.96 15.00 3.15
N SER A 178 -7.46 14.23 2.17
CA SER A 178 -8.09 12.98 1.70
C SER A 178 -7.33 11.71 2.07
N LEU A 179 -6.31 11.80 2.94
CA LEU A 179 -5.70 10.63 3.58
C LEU A 179 -6.69 10.05 4.60
N GLN A 180 -7.61 9.21 4.12
CA GLN A 180 -8.39 8.34 4.99
C GLN A 180 -7.44 7.28 5.54
N VAL A 181 -7.02 7.47 6.80
CA VAL A 181 -6.28 6.49 7.60
C VAL A 181 -7.03 5.16 7.52
N VAL A 182 -6.46 4.18 6.81
CA VAL A 182 -6.90 2.80 6.91
C VAL A 182 -6.37 2.26 8.24
N ALA A 183 -7.18 2.37 9.28
CA ALA A 183 -6.99 1.66 10.53
C ALA A 183 -6.88 0.16 10.23
N SER A 184 -5.70 -0.42 10.47
CA SER A 184 -5.56 -1.87 10.64
C SER A 184 -6.02 -2.20 12.06
N SER A 185 -6.81 -3.26 12.22
CA SER A 185 -7.51 -3.57 13.46
C SER A 185 -6.53 -3.78 14.63
N ALA A 186 -6.60 -2.92 15.64
CA ALA A 186 -5.92 -3.11 16.91
C ALA A 186 -6.55 -4.29 17.69
N ARG A 187 -5.68 -5.11 18.32
CA ARG A 187 -6.11 -6.16 19.25
C ARG A 187 -6.65 -5.53 20.55
N PRO A 188 -7.55 -6.22 21.29
CA PRO A 188 -8.09 -5.69 22.54
C PRO A 188 -6.97 -5.57 23.59
N GLY A 189 -6.49 -4.36 23.85
CA GLY A 189 -5.45 -4.08 24.86
C GLY A 189 -4.55 -2.87 24.58
N GLU A 190 -4.52 -2.34 23.35
CA GLU A 190 -3.70 -1.17 23.01
C GLU A 190 -4.42 0.18 23.27
N PRO A 191 -3.67 1.23 23.66
CA PRO A 191 -4.21 2.59 23.79
C PRO A 191 -4.84 3.05 22.47
N THR A 192 -6.08 3.53 22.55
CA THR A 192 -6.94 3.89 21.41
C THR A 192 -6.31 4.94 20.48
N GLU A 193 -6.63 4.88 19.19
CA GLU A 193 -6.08 5.67 18.06
C GLU A 193 -6.05 7.20 18.22
N ALA A 194 -6.77 7.76 19.20
CA ALA A 194 -6.72 9.18 19.54
C ALA A 194 -5.55 9.56 20.48
N GLN A 195 -4.81 8.58 21.01
CA GLN A 195 -3.81 8.78 22.06
C GLN A 195 -2.37 8.97 21.54
N THR A 196 -2.13 8.91 20.23
CA THR A 196 -0.80 9.10 19.63
C THR A 196 -0.74 10.24 18.60
N VAL A 197 -1.76 11.11 18.57
CA VAL A 197 -1.79 12.29 17.69
C VAL A 197 -1.58 13.56 18.49
N VAL A 198 -0.59 14.35 18.07
CA VAL A 198 -0.20 15.61 18.70
C VAL A 198 -0.58 16.76 17.79
N LYS A 199 -1.17 17.82 18.36
CA LYS A 199 -1.43 19.07 17.65
C LYS A 199 -0.30 20.07 17.91
N LEU A 200 0.44 20.42 16.87
CA LEU A 200 1.39 21.51 16.84
C LEU A 200 0.68 22.84 16.60
N ARG A 201 1.16 23.90 17.24
CA ARG A 201 0.72 25.28 17.01
C ARG A 201 1.94 26.21 16.98
N GLY A 202 1.86 27.28 16.20
CA GLY A 202 2.92 28.27 16.09
C GLY A 202 4.03 27.91 15.11
N LEU A 203 3.78 26.96 14.20
CA LEU A 203 4.72 26.63 13.13
C LEU A 203 4.86 27.81 12.15
N PRO A 204 6.05 28.04 11.58
CA PRO A 204 6.21 28.94 10.45
C PRO A 204 5.26 28.61 9.31
N TYR A 205 4.74 29.61 8.60
CA TYR A 205 3.88 29.38 7.43
C TYR A 205 4.58 28.66 6.27
N THR A 206 5.91 28.60 6.29
CA THR A 206 6.76 27.88 5.34
C THR A 206 7.17 26.48 5.82
N ALA A 207 6.69 26.05 6.99
CA ALA A 207 7.05 24.77 7.58
C ALA A 207 6.68 23.60 6.66
N ASN A 208 7.58 22.63 6.59
CA ASN A 208 7.44 21.43 5.76
C ASN A 208 7.66 20.17 6.59
N ASP A 209 7.33 19.02 6.00
CA ASP A 209 7.41 17.71 6.66
C ASP A 209 8.82 17.41 7.21
N ILE A 210 9.87 17.85 6.53
CA ILE A 210 11.27 17.60 6.92
C ILE A 210 11.60 18.32 8.23
N GLU A 211 11.20 19.59 8.35
CA GLU A 211 11.43 20.39 9.56
C GLU A 211 10.66 19.84 10.77
N VAL A 212 9.46 19.30 10.55
CA VAL A 212 8.68 18.67 11.63
C VAL A 212 9.29 17.33 12.04
N ILE A 213 9.78 16.53 11.08
CA ILE A 213 10.50 15.28 11.37
C ILE A 213 11.78 15.57 12.15
N GLU A 214 12.51 16.63 11.78
CA GLU A 214 13.73 17.06 12.47
C GLU A 214 13.43 17.59 13.87
N PHE A 215 12.34 18.34 14.06
CA PHE A 215 11.92 18.83 15.38
C PHE A 215 11.59 17.68 16.34
N PHE A 216 11.01 16.59 15.83
CA PHE A 216 10.73 15.36 16.58
C PHE A 216 11.81 14.30 16.40
N SER A 217 13.06 14.71 16.11
CA SER A 217 14.17 13.77 15.96
C SER A 217 14.32 12.91 17.22
N GLY A 218 14.17 11.58 17.08
CA GLY A 218 14.19 10.64 18.19
C GLY A 218 12.82 10.05 18.55
N CYS A 219 11.74 10.52 17.92
CA CYS A 219 10.40 9.95 18.02
C CYS A 219 10.03 9.22 16.72
N ALA A 220 9.28 8.12 16.82
CA ALA A 220 8.82 7.37 15.65
C ALA A 220 7.52 7.98 15.12
N ILE A 221 7.60 8.73 14.02
CA ILE A 221 6.43 9.31 13.33
C ILE A 221 5.94 8.31 12.29
N SER A 222 4.65 7.99 12.34
CA SER A 222 4.03 7.10 11.33
C SER A 222 4.27 7.62 9.92
N ALA A 223 4.53 6.74 8.97
CA ALA A 223 4.64 7.12 7.56
C ALA A 223 3.36 7.84 7.07
N GLY A 224 3.50 9.10 6.65
CA GLY A 224 2.36 9.97 6.30
C GLY A 224 1.57 10.51 7.49
N GLY A 225 2.15 10.45 8.69
CA GLY A 225 1.55 10.87 9.96
C GLY A 225 1.59 12.38 10.22
N ILE A 226 2.15 13.19 9.32
CA ILE A 226 2.20 14.66 9.46
C ILE A 226 1.14 15.27 8.57
N LEU A 227 0.28 16.11 9.18
CA LEU A 227 -0.83 16.78 8.52
C LEU A 227 -0.80 18.28 8.87
N PHE A 228 -0.42 19.12 7.92
CA PHE A 228 -0.51 20.58 8.08
C PHE A 228 -1.95 21.06 7.93
N VAL A 229 -2.37 21.97 8.81
CA VAL A 229 -3.65 22.65 8.70
C VAL A 229 -3.45 23.87 7.81
N THR A 230 -4.27 23.97 6.78
CA THR A 230 -4.25 25.07 5.82
C THR A 230 -5.51 25.92 5.94
N ASN A 231 -5.35 27.21 5.67
CA ASN A 231 -6.45 28.13 5.49
C ASN A 231 -7.17 27.84 4.16
N PRO A 232 -8.40 28.37 3.96
CA PRO A 232 -9.14 28.22 2.71
C PRO A 232 -8.41 28.74 1.46
N ASP A 233 -7.38 29.59 1.63
CA ASP A 233 -6.51 30.10 0.57
C ASP A 233 -5.36 29.14 0.20
N GLY A 234 -5.29 27.98 0.85
CA GLY A 234 -4.29 26.94 0.64
C GLY A 234 -2.96 27.16 1.38
N ARG A 235 -2.82 28.23 2.16
CA ARG A 235 -1.59 28.50 2.95
C ARG A 235 -1.66 27.80 4.30
N ASN A 236 -0.52 27.32 4.80
CA ASN A 236 -0.43 26.78 6.16
C ASN A 236 -0.87 27.86 7.17
N ASN A 237 -1.65 27.47 8.17
CA ASN A 237 -2.13 28.41 9.20
C ASN A 237 -1.28 28.39 10.49
N GLY A 238 -0.16 27.65 10.46
CA GLY A 238 0.75 27.48 11.60
C GLY A 238 0.35 26.36 12.57
N GLU A 239 -0.63 25.53 12.22
CA GLU A 239 -0.99 24.32 12.96
C GLU A 239 -0.70 23.05 12.14
N ALA A 240 -0.35 21.96 12.83
CA ALA A 240 -0.21 20.64 12.22
C ALA A 240 -0.60 19.52 13.20
N PHE A 241 -0.96 18.35 12.68
CA PHE A 241 -1.18 17.13 13.45
C PHE A 241 -0.08 16.13 13.11
N VAL A 242 0.54 15.56 14.13
CA VAL A 242 1.60 14.56 13.98
C VAL A 242 1.18 13.27 14.69
N ARG A 243 1.17 12.17 13.95
CA ARG A 243 0.86 10.83 14.46
C ARG A 243 2.16 10.09 14.75
N PHE A 244 2.32 9.69 16.01
CA PHE A 244 3.42 8.85 16.46
C PHE A 244 3.03 7.37 16.45
N GLU A 245 4.02 6.51 16.31
CA GLU A 245 3.87 5.06 16.31
C GLU A 245 3.74 4.50 17.72
N SER A 246 4.32 5.18 18.73
CA SER A 246 4.19 4.83 20.15
C SER A 246 3.66 5.99 21.00
N ARG A 247 3.00 5.65 22.11
CA ARG A 247 2.52 6.60 23.12
C ARG A 247 3.66 7.20 23.97
N GLU A 248 4.80 6.53 24.03
CA GLU A 248 5.94 6.92 24.87
C GLU A 248 6.71 8.13 24.31
N ASP A 249 6.52 8.45 23.03
CA ASP A 249 7.27 9.49 22.32
C ASP A 249 6.77 10.93 22.59
N TYR A 250 5.54 11.11 23.09
CA TYR A 250 4.95 12.45 23.31
C TYR A 250 5.28 13.09 24.67
N ASN A 251 5.84 12.34 25.63
CA ASN A 251 6.07 12.83 27.00
C ASN A 251 7.45 13.49 27.22
N ASN A 252 8.22 13.76 26.16
CA ASN A 252 9.50 14.47 26.22
C ASN A 252 9.38 15.94 25.81
#